data_AF-A0A959ZHU5-F1
#
_entry.id   AF-A0A959ZHU5-F1
#
_cell.length_a   1.000
_cell.length_b   1.000
_cell.length_c   1.000
_cell.angle_alpha   90.00
_cell.angle_beta   90.00
_cell.angle_gamma   90.00
#
_symmetry.space_group_name_H-M   'P 1'
#
loop_
_entity.id
_entity.type
_entity.pdbx_description
1 polymer ?
#
loop_
_entity_poly.entity_id
_entity_poly.type
_entity_poly.pdbx_seq_one_letter_code
_entity_poly.pdbx_strand_id
1 'polypeptide(L)'
;MERTAYARLYATTAGAFLVLLGFVGLLENTEFSAKELTTELFGFYAINGWSGIFHVGAGLLGLLLARPLPRLYAIVAGVVFTALGIWGILAANGTWLLGGLPANRWVNLINLLIGIAGIVAYTASRWDRISGWAGGLESRFEARAETRRQKRRRRKIRKRRTAAGG
;
A
#
# COMPACT_ATOMS: atom_id res chain seq x y z
N MET A 1 2.85 16.24 -1.88
CA MET A 1 2.36 15.01 -1.24
C MET A 1 3.57 14.18 -0.81
N GLU A 2 3.56 13.56 0.38
CA GLU A 2 4.65 12.70 0.84
C GLU A 2 4.80 11.48 -0.10
N ARG A 3 6.05 11.10 -0.44
CA ARG A 3 6.39 10.07 -1.45
C ARG A 3 5.89 8.63 -1.16
N THR A 4 5.19 8.45 -0.05
CA THR A 4 4.62 7.18 0.42
C THR A 4 3.20 7.36 0.94
N ALA A 5 2.56 8.51 0.66
CA ALA A 5 1.27 8.87 1.25
C ALA A 5 0.20 7.80 1.03
N TYR A 6 0.09 7.25 -0.19
CA TYR A 6 -0.89 6.20 -0.50
C TYR A 6 -0.59 4.88 0.21
N ALA A 7 0.66 4.40 0.18
CA ALA A 7 1.04 3.17 0.87
C ALA A 7 0.91 3.30 2.40
N ARG A 8 1.22 4.48 2.94
CA ARG A 8 1.05 4.76 4.37
C ARG A 8 -0.42 4.83 4.75
N LEU A 9 -1.23 5.53 3.96
CA LEU A 9 -2.67 5.59 4.16
C LEU A 9 -3.25 4.19 4.17
N TYR A 10 -2.94 3.37 3.16
CA TYR A 10 -3.34 1.96 3.11
C TYR A 10 -2.88 1.19 4.35
N ALA A 11 -1.59 1.27 4.72
CA ALA A 11 -1.06 0.55 5.88
C ALA A 11 -1.76 0.93 7.18
N THR A 12 -2.09 2.22 7.36
CA THR A 12 -2.83 2.70 8.53
C THR A 12 -4.30 2.29 8.50
N THR A 13 -5.01 2.52 7.39
CA THR A 13 -6.46 2.28 7.31
C THR A 13 -6.79 0.80 7.24
N ALA A 14 -6.10 0.04 6.39
CA ALA A 14 -6.27 -1.41 6.32
C ALA A 14 -5.76 -2.07 7.61
N GLY A 15 -4.64 -1.58 8.16
CA GLY A 15 -4.12 -2.04 9.46
C GLY A 15 -5.15 -1.90 10.58
N ALA A 16 -5.71 -0.70 10.75
CA ALA A 16 -6.74 -0.43 11.75
C ALA A 16 -8.01 -1.26 11.51
N PHE A 17 -8.48 -1.34 10.27
CA PHE A 17 -9.65 -2.15 9.89
C PHE A 17 -9.46 -3.62 10.26
N LEU A 18 -8.31 -4.22 9.91
CA LEU A 18 -7.98 -5.61 10.20
C LEU A 18 -7.87 -5.88 11.70
N VAL A 19 -7.28 -4.98 12.48
CA VAL A 19 -7.26 -5.10 13.94
C VAL A 19 -8.67 -5.11 14.50
N LEU A 20 -9.53 -4.17 14.10
CA LEU A 20 -10.90 -4.09 14.59
C LEU A 20 -11.71 -5.32 14.18
N LEU A 21 -11.64 -5.72 12.91
CA LEU A 21 -12.35 -6.88 12.39
C LEU A 21 -11.92 -8.17 13.10
N GLY A 22 -10.61 -8.38 13.26
CA GLY A 22 -10.07 -9.55 13.94
C GLY A 22 -10.38 -9.55 15.43
N PHE A 23 -10.28 -8.39 16.09
CA PHE A 23 -10.57 -8.26 17.52
C PHE A 23 -12.05 -8.53 17.82
N VAL A 24 -12.97 -7.90 17.08
CA VAL A 24 -14.40 -8.20 17.19
C VAL A 24 -14.67 -9.67 16.88
N GLY A 25 -14.02 -10.23 15.85
CA GLY A 25 -14.16 -11.65 15.54
C GLY A 25 -13.73 -12.58 16.68
N LEU A 26 -12.66 -12.25 17.40
CA LEU A 26 -12.22 -13.00 18.58
C LEU A 26 -13.17 -12.87 19.77
N LEU A 27 -13.94 -11.77 19.87
CA LEU A 27 -14.96 -11.65 20.92
C LEU A 27 -16.19 -12.52 20.62
N GLU A 28 -16.49 -12.71 19.33
CA GLU A 28 -17.66 -13.49 18.87
C GLU A 28 -17.37 -14.99 18.75
N ASN A 29 -16.15 -15.38 18.36
CA ASN A 29 -15.78 -16.78 18.18
C ASN A 29 -14.28 -17.02 18.44
N THR A 30 -13.99 -17.81 19.48
CA THR A 30 -12.63 -18.21 19.88
C THR A 30 -12.31 -19.68 19.57
N GLU A 31 -13.03 -20.32 18.64
CA GLU A 31 -12.80 -21.71 18.30
C GLU A 31 -11.57 -21.87 17.41
N PHE A 32 -10.57 -22.59 17.91
CA PHE A 32 -9.31 -22.89 17.21
C PHE A 32 -9.21 -24.36 16.78
N SER A 33 -9.89 -25.27 17.47
CA SER A 33 -9.73 -26.71 17.27
C SER A 33 -10.60 -27.26 16.15
N ALA A 34 -11.89 -26.89 16.16
CA ALA A 34 -12.85 -27.29 15.15
C ALA A 34 -13.04 -26.15 14.16
N LYS A 35 -12.22 -26.14 13.11
CA LYS A 35 -12.19 -25.05 12.11
C LYS A 35 -13.55 -24.81 11.45
N GLU A 36 -14.36 -25.87 11.31
CA GLU A 36 -15.75 -25.86 10.85
C GLU A 36 -16.73 -25.11 11.76
N LEU A 37 -16.41 -24.90 13.04
CA LEU A 37 -17.20 -24.04 13.91
C LEU A 37 -16.91 -22.57 13.61
N THR A 38 -17.60 -22.04 12.60
CA THR A 38 -17.58 -20.63 12.25
C THR A 38 -18.85 -19.92 12.71
N THR A 39 -18.71 -18.68 13.17
CA THR A 39 -19.83 -17.74 13.40
C THR A 39 -19.91 -16.77 12.24
N GLU A 40 -21.12 -16.34 11.86
CA GLU A 40 -21.30 -15.28 10.86
C GLU A 40 -21.30 -13.91 11.52
N LEU A 41 -20.21 -13.17 11.35
CA LEU A 41 -20.15 -11.77 11.71
C LEU A 41 -20.97 -10.96 10.70
N PHE A 42 -21.82 -10.06 11.20
CA PHE A 42 -22.76 -9.26 10.40
C PHE A 42 -23.73 -10.09 9.54
N GLY A 43 -23.89 -11.39 9.81
CA GLY A 43 -24.78 -12.29 9.06
C GLY A 43 -24.29 -12.69 7.67
N PHE A 44 -23.00 -12.50 7.37
CA PHE A 44 -22.43 -12.93 6.07
C PHE A 44 -20.92 -13.23 6.10
N TYR A 45 -20.18 -12.71 7.07
CA TYR A 45 -18.72 -12.83 7.14
C TYR A 45 -18.32 -13.95 8.11
N ALA A 46 -17.95 -15.10 7.58
CA ALA A 46 -17.59 -16.26 8.41
C ALA A 46 -16.27 -16.04 9.16
N ILE A 47 -16.30 -16.23 10.47
CA ILE A 47 -15.16 -16.05 11.38
C ILE A 47 -14.99 -17.26 12.32
N ASN A 48 -13.75 -17.51 12.71
CA ASN A 48 -13.33 -18.40 13.78
C ASN A 48 -12.07 -17.83 14.48
N GLY A 49 -11.57 -18.51 15.52
CA GLY A 49 -10.40 -18.07 16.28
C GLY A 49 -9.18 -17.82 15.39
N TRP A 50 -8.87 -18.72 14.46
CA TRP A 50 -7.73 -18.58 13.54
C TRP A 50 -7.85 -17.36 12.64
N SER A 51 -9.04 -17.10 12.10
CA SER A 51 -9.28 -15.91 11.30
C SER A 51 -9.09 -14.64 12.14
N GLY A 52 -9.57 -14.63 13.40
CA GLY A 52 -9.41 -13.51 14.31
C GLY A 52 -7.94 -13.16 14.54
N ILE A 53 -7.12 -14.16 14.90
CA ILE A 53 -5.67 -13.99 15.10
C ILE A 53 -4.99 -13.51 13.81
N PHE A 54 -5.34 -14.10 12.66
CA PHE A 54 -4.76 -13.71 11.38
C PHE A 54 -5.01 -12.22 11.06
N HIS A 55 -6.26 -11.75 11.22
CA HIS A 55 -6.62 -10.36 10.96
C HIS A 55 -5.96 -9.41 11.97
N VAL A 56 -5.95 -9.74 13.26
CA VAL A 56 -5.26 -8.94 14.29
C VAL A 56 -3.76 -8.83 13.98
N GLY A 57 -3.10 -9.96 13.71
CA GLY A 57 -1.67 -9.99 13.42
C GLY A 57 -1.31 -9.19 12.16
N ALA A 58 -2.04 -9.40 11.07
CA ALA A 58 -1.85 -8.65 9.83
C ALA A 58 -2.15 -7.15 10.01
N GLY A 59 -3.15 -6.80 10.84
CA GLY A 59 -3.52 -5.44 11.14
C GLY A 59 -2.48 -4.69 11.97
N LEU A 60 -1.99 -5.33 13.03
CA LEU A 60 -0.92 -4.78 13.88
C LEU A 60 0.37 -4.58 13.10
N LEU A 61 0.73 -5.51 12.22
CA LEU A 61 1.85 -5.33 11.29
C LEU A 61 1.64 -4.11 10.38
N GLY A 62 0.41 -3.87 9.91
CA GLY A 62 0.07 -2.68 9.12
C GLY A 62 0.32 -1.39 9.86
N LEU A 63 -0.18 -1.30 11.10
CA LEU A 63 0.01 -0.13 11.96
C LEU A 63 1.48 0.08 12.32
N LEU A 64 2.20 -0.99 12.68
CA LEU A 64 3.62 -0.95 13.02
C LEU A 64 4.47 -0.48 11.83
N LEU A 65 4.18 -0.98 10.63
CA LEU A 65 4.95 -0.71 9.43
C LEU A 65 4.50 0.55 8.67
N ALA A 66 3.39 1.18 9.07
CA ALA A 66 2.85 2.37 8.38
C ALA A 66 3.86 3.52 8.28
N ARG A 67 4.72 3.72 9.29
CA ARG A 67 5.77 4.75 9.26
C ARG A 67 7.08 4.25 8.67
N PRO A 68 7.69 3.15 9.16
CA PRO A 68 9.03 2.76 8.71
C PRO A 68 9.03 2.12 7.32
N LEU A 69 8.04 1.29 6.98
CA LEU A 69 8.05 0.46 5.77
C LEU A 69 6.65 0.34 5.11
N PRO A 70 5.92 1.45 4.87
CA PRO A 70 4.53 1.39 4.37
C PRO A 70 4.40 0.69 3.03
N ARG A 71 5.39 0.86 2.15
CA ARG A 71 5.39 0.24 0.82
C ARG A 71 5.56 -1.27 0.90
N LEU A 72 6.40 -1.74 1.82
CA LEU A 72 6.63 -3.17 2.01
C LEU A 72 5.36 -3.84 2.52
N TYR A 73 4.71 -3.23 3.53
CA TYR A 73 3.43 -3.71 4.00
C TYR A 73 2.38 -3.72 2.87
N ALA A 74 2.24 -2.62 2.12
CA ALA A 74 1.27 -2.53 1.03
C ALA A 74 1.43 -3.62 -0.03
N ILE A 75 2.66 -3.95 -0.45
CA ILE A 75 2.88 -5.02 -1.43
C ILE A 75 2.73 -6.42 -0.83
N VAL A 76 3.24 -6.66 0.39
CA VAL A 76 3.14 -7.97 1.05
C VAL A 76 1.69 -8.28 1.35
N ALA A 77 0.98 -7.38 2.03
CA ALA A 77 -0.45 -7.52 2.28
C ALA A 77 -1.23 -7.61 0.96
N GLY A 78 -0.89 -6.75 -0.02
CA GLY A 78 -1.51 -6.77 -1.33
C GLY A 78 -1.46 -8.15 -2.00
N VAL A 79 -0.27 -8.77 -2.03
CA VAL A 79 -0.07 -10.11 -2.61
C VAL A 79 -0.77 -11.19 -1.78
N VAL A 80 -0.57 -11.20 -0.45
CA VAL A 80 -1.12 -12.24 0.44
C VAL A 80 -2.65 -12.24 0.39
N PHE A 81 -3.29 -11.09 0.58
CA PHE A 81 -4.75 -10.99 0.59
C PHE A 81 -5.37 -11.22 -0.79
N THR A 82 -4.70 -10.81 -1.87
CA THR A 82 -5.13 -11.15 -3.23
C THR A 82 -5.06 -12.66 -3.47
N ALA A 83 -3.96 -13.30 -3.06
CA ALA A 83 -3.80 -14.74 -3.19
C ALA A 83 -4.86 -15.52 -2.40
N LEU A 84 -5.16 -15.10 -1.16
CA LEU A 84 -6.22 -15.68 -0.35
C LEU A 84 -7.60 -15.50 -0.99
N GLY A 85 -7.90 -14.30 -1.51
CA GLY A 85 -9.16 -14.03 -2.19
C GLY A 85 -9.34 -14.87 -3.45
N ILE A 86 -8.31 -14.95 -4.31
CA ILE A 86 -8.32 -15.79 -5.52
C ILE A 86 -8.45 -17.27 -5.15
N TRP A 87 -7.64 -17.75 -4.19
CA TRP A 87 -7.70 -19.15 -3.75
C TRP A 87 -9.12 -19.47 -3.29
N GLY A 88 -9.69 -18.68 -2.39
CA GLY A 88 -11.02 -18.98 -1.87
C GLY A 88 -12.14 -18.91 -2.93
N ILE A 89 -12.00 -18.09 -3.98
CA ILE A 89 -12.94 -18.08 -5.11
C ILE A 89 -12.81 -19.35 -5.96
N LEU A 90 -11.57 -19.82 -6.17
CA LEU A 90 -11.29 -20.99 -7.00
C LEU A 90 -11.53 -22.31 -6.28
N ALA A 91 -11.52 -22.30 -4.95
CA ALA A 91 -11.68 -23.51 -4.17
C ALA A 91 -13.14 -23.95 -4.11
N ALA A 92 -13.37 -25.27 -4.11
CA ALA A 92 -14.70 -25.83 -3.97
C ALA A 92 -15.33 -25.44 -2.62
N ASN A 93 -16.67 -25.30 -2.59
CA ASN A 93 -17.40 -24.96 -1.36
C ASN A 93 -16.99 -25.89 -0.19
N GLY A 94 -16.55 -25.32 0.92
CA GLY A 94 -16.16 -26.06 2.13
C GLY A 94 -14.66 -26.33 2.31
N THR A 95 -13.80 -25.88 1.39
CA THR A 95 -12.34 -25.93 1.60
C THR A 95 -11.86 -24.84 2.56
N TRP A 96 -10.80 -25.12 3.32
CA TRP A 96 -10.21 -24.18 4.27
C TRP A 96 -8.94 -23.53 3.70
N LEU A 97 -8.81 -22.21 3.82
CA LEU A 97 -7.58 -21.53 3.44
C LEU A 97 -6.54 -21.70 4.56
N LEU A 98 -5.30 -22.02 4.18
CA LEU A 98 -4.20 -22.24 5.13
C LEU A 98 -4.53 -23.22 6.27
N GLY A 99 -5.46 -24.16 6.04
CA GLY A 99 -5.85 -25.18 7.01
C GLY A 99 -6.80 -24.74 8.13
N GLY A 100 -7.12 -23.45 8.27
CA GLY A 100 -7.96 -22.95 9.37
C GLY A 100 -8.74 -21.65 9.11
N LEU A 101 -8.49 -20.96 8.00
CA LEU A 101 -9.23 -19.75 7.65
C LEU A 101 -10.50 -20.12 6.86
N PRO A 102 -11.67 -19.56 7.22
CA PRO A 102 -12.91 -19.79 6.48
C PRO A 102 -12.79 -19.34 5.02
N ALA A 103 -13.28 -20.16 4.09
CA ALA A 103 -13.38 -19.80 2.67
C ALA A 103 -14.85 -19.71 2.28
N ASN A 104 -15.46 -18.55 2.53
CA ASN A 104 -16.79 -18.24 2.01
C ASN A 104 -16.71 -17.07 1.01
N ARG A 105 -17.75 -16.92 0.18
CA ARG A 105 -17.78 -15.91 -0.88
C ARG A 105 -17.44 -14.50 -0.39
N TRP A 106 -17.97 -14.10 0.75
CA TRP A 106 -17.80 -12.76 1.30
C TRP A 106 -16.42 -12.52 1.89
N VAL A 107 -15.87 -13.48 2.63
CA VAL A 107 -14.50 -13.47 3.14
C VAL A 107 -13.51 -13.36 1.99
N ASN A 108 -13.69 -14.16 0.95
CA ASN A 108 -12.81 -14.17 -0.21
C ASN A 108 -12.87 -12.86 -0.99
N LEU A 109 -14.07 -12.29 -1.14
CA LEU A 109 -14.24 -10.99 -1.78
C LEU A 109 -13.56 -9.86 -0.99
N ILE A 110 -13.73 -9.81 0.33
CA ILE A 110 -13.10 -8.78 1.17
C ILE A 110 -11.58 -8.94 1.15
N ASN A 111 -11.05 -10.17 1.25
CA ASN A 111 -9.63 -10.43 1.09
C ASN A 111 -9.13 -9.92 -0.27
N LEU A 112 -9.85 -10.20 -1.35
CA LEU A 112 -9.48 -9.74 -2.68
C LEU A 112 -9.45 -8.20 -2.77
N LEU A 113 -10.45 -7.52 -2.21
CA LEU A 113 -10.52 -6.06 -2.21
C LEU A 113 -9.37 -5.42 -1.43
N ILE A 114 -9.06 -5.95 -0.24
CA ILE A 114 -7.91 -5.51 0.57
C ILE A 114 -6.61 -5.72 -0.22
N GLY A 115 -6.46 -6.91 -0.82
CA GLY A 115 -5.29 -7.26 -1.62
C GLY A 115 -5.07 -6.33 -2.81
N ILE A 116 -6.10 -6.10 -3.61
CA ILE A 116 -6.05 -5.20 -4.77
C ILE A 116 -5.74 -3.77 -4.32
N ALA A 117 -6.37 -3.29 -3.25
CA ALA A 117 -6.10 -1.96 -2.70
C ALA A 117 -4.63 -1.81 -2.26
N GLY A 118 -4.02 -2.85 -1.67
CA GLY A 118 -2.60 -2.86 -1.31
C GLY A 118 -1.67 -2.76 -2.52
N ILE A 119 -1.97 -3.52 -3.59
CA ILE A 119 -1.21 -3.47 -4.85
C ILE A 119 -1.33 -2.08 -5.49
N VAL A 120 -2.54 -1.51 -5.55
CA VAL A 120 -2.78 -0.15 -6.06
C VAL A 120 -2.04 0.89 -5.24
N ALA A 121 -2.07 0.80 -3.91
CA ALA A 121 -1.36 1.74 -3.04
C ALA A 121 0.17 1.66 -3.23
N TYR A 122 0.71 0.46 -3.44
CA TYR A 122 2.12 0.25 -3.75
C TYR A 122 2.52 0.86 -5.10
N THR A 123 1.73 0.62 -6.15
CA THR A 123 2.01 1.13 -7.51
C THR A 123 1.84 2.64 -7.59
N ALA A 124 0.79 3.20 -6.99
CA ALA A 124 0.59 4.65 -6.88
C ALA A 124 1.77 5.33 -6.17
N SER A 125 2.24 4.76 -5.07
CA SER A 125 3.43 5.27 -4.37
C SER A 125 4.71 5.16 -5.22
N ARG A 126 4.81 4.21 -6.17
CA ARG A 126 5.95 4.11 -7.11
C ARG A 126 5.94 5.26 -8.11
N TRP A 127 4.77 5.66 -8.59
CA TRP A 127 4.63 6.71 -9.59
C TRP A 127 5.19 8.06 -9.10
N ASP A 128 4.98 8.38 -7.82
CA ASP A 128 5.57 9.56 -7.16
C ASP A 128 7.10 9.62 -7.22
N ARG A 129 7.77 8.45 -7.29
CA ARG A 129 9.24 8.40 -7.42
C ARG A 129 9.68 8.82 -8.82
N ILE A 130 8.95 8.38 -9.85
CA ILE A 130 9.28 8.64 -11.26
C ILE A 130 9.03 10.10 -11.58
N SER A 131 7.86 10.64 -11.18
CA SER A 131 7.53 12.06 -11.38
C SER A 131 8.49 13.00 -10.64
N GLY A 132 8.88 12.67 -9.41
CA GLY A 132 9.85 13.45 -8.65
C GLY A 132 11.25 13.46 -9.26
N TRP A 133 11.71 12.35 -9.84
CA TRP A 133 12.97 12.30 -10.57
C TRP A 133 12.92 13.11 -11.87
N ALA A 134 11.82 13.02 -12.62
CA ALA A 134 11.62 13.77 -13.85
C ALA A 134 11.65 15.30 -13.61
N GLY A 135 10.92 15.79 -12.60
CA GLY A 135 10.95 17.22 -12.24
C GLY A 135 12.33 17.69 -11.73
N GLY A 136 13.08 16.82 -11.04
CA GLY A 136 14.46 17.08 -10.65
C GLY A 136 15.43 17.18 -11.84
N LEU A 137 15.17 16.42 -12.90
CA LEU A 137 15.94 16.49 -14.14
C LEU A 137 15.67 17.82 -14.88
N GLU A 138 14.41 18.22 -14.96
CA GLU A 138 13.96 19.45 -15.62
C GLU A 138 14.55 20.71 -14.97
N SER A 139 14.45 20.83 -13.65
CA SER A 139 15.08 21.93 -12.88
C SER A 139 16.60 22.01 -13.09
N ARG A 140 17.29 20.87 -13.23
CA ARG A 140 18.72 20.83 -13.57
C ARG A 140 19.01 21.34 -14.98
N PHE A 141 18.15 21.02 -15.95
CA PHE A 141 18.27 21.55 -17.30
C PHE A 141 18.00 23.05 -17.35
N GLU A 142 17.00 23.54 -16.62
CA GLU A 142 16.70 24.96 -16.49
C GLU A 142 17.87 25.73 -15.88
N ALA A 143 18.41 25.28 -14.74
CA ALA A 143 19.57 25.91 -14.12
C ALA A 143 20.79 25.96 -15.06
N ARG A 144 21.01 24.90 -15.86
CA ARG A 144 22.09 24.86 -16.86
C ARG A 144 21.82 25.82 -18.03
N ALA A 145 20.57 25.96 -18.47
CA ALA A 145 20.17 26.90 -19.50
C ALA A 145 20.33 28.35 -19.02
N GLU A 146 19.96 28.63 -17.77
CA GLU A 146 20.07 29.94 -17.16
C GLU A 146 21.54 30.37 -16.98
N THR A 147 22.40 29.44 -16.54
CA THR A 147 23.85 29.67 -16.46
C THR A 147 24.45 30.02 -17.83
N ARG A 148 23.98 29.37 -18.91
CA ARG A 148 24.39 29.70 -20.29
C ARG A 148 23.91 31.08 -20.71
N ARG A 149 22.66 31.46 -20.38
CA ARG A 149 22.11 32.81 -20.65
C ARG A 149 22.91 33.89 -19.91
N GLN A 150 23.25 33.68 -18.64
CA GLN A 150 24.08 34.60 -17.86
C GLN A 150 25.48 34.76 -18.46
N LYS A 151 26.16 33.66 -18.85
CA LYS A 151 27.47 33.73 -19.51
C LYS A 151 27.41 34.53 -20.81
N ARG A 152 26.36 34.37 -21.63
CA ARG A 152 26.16 35.16 -22.86
C ARG A 152 25.96 36.65 -22.57
N ARG A 153 25.17 37.01 -21.55
CA ARG A 153 24.98 38.41 -21.13
C ARG A 153 26.29 39.05 -20.67
N ARG A 154 27.07 38.36 -19.82
CA ARG A 154 28.39 38.86 -19.36
C ARG A 154 29.35 39.10 -20.52
N ARG A 155 29.40 38.21 -21.51
CA ARG A 155 30.23 38.39 -22.72
C ARG A 155 29.82 39.62 -23.54
N LYS A 156 28.51 39.85 -23.71
CA LYS A 156 28.01 41.05 -24.42
C LYS A 156 28.38 42.34 -23.71
N ILE A 157 28.24 42.39 -22.38
CA ILE A 157 28.61 43.57 -21.58
C ILE A 157 30.12 43.85 -21.67
N ARG A 158 30.96 42.81 -21.57
CA ARG A 158 32.41 42.96 -21.69
C ARG A 158 32.83 43.51 -23.06
N LYS A 159 32.23 43.01 -24.15
CA LYS A 159 32.46 43.53 -25.51
C LYS A 159 32.06 45.00 -25.66
N ARG A 160 30.93 45.42 -25.06
CA ARG A 160 30.49 46.83 -25.11
C ARG A 160 31.45 47.76 -24.35
N ARG A 161 31.96 47.32 -23.19
CA ARG A 161 32.94 48.12 -22.42
C ARG A 161 34.28 48.28 -23.14
N THR A 162 34.76 47.25 -23.81
CA THR A 162 36.01 47.34 -24.59
C THR A 162 35.88 48.21 -25.85
N ALA A 163 34.68 48.33 -26.42
CA ALA A 163 34.42 49.13 -27.61
C ALA A 163 34.14 50.62 -27.32
N ALA A 164 33.90 51.00 -26.06
CA ALA A 164 33.59 52.37 -25.66
C ALA A 164 34.76 53.07 -24.95
N GLY A 165 35.90 52.39 -24.76
CA GLY A 165 37.07 52.89 -24.05
C GLY A 165 38.33 52.98 -24.92
N GLY A 166 38.21 52.86 -26.24
CA GLY A 166 39.24 53.16 -27.24
C GLY A 166 38.66 54.12 -28.26
#